data_AF-A0A5Q4C0Y6-F1
#
_entry.id   AF-A0A5Q4C0Y6-F1
#
_cell.length_a   1.000
_cell.length_b   1.000
_cell.length_c   1.000
_cell.angle_alpha   90.00
_cell.angle_beta   90.00
_cell.angle_gamma   90.00
#
_symmetry.space_group_name_H-M   'P 1'
#
loop_
_entity.id
_entity.type
_entity.pdbx_description
1 polymer ?
#
loop_
_entity_poly.entity_id
_entity_poly.type
_entity_poly.pdbx_seq_one_letter_code
_entity_poly.pdbx_strand_id
1 'polypeptide(L)'
;MCLPRPRRHRALTDTSSIRNVPYQRLASPPPAPRMAPRPTPAAVPVASGAAVPFPHATTPRVASQHERLLLELLPFKDAVEFHAWLSSSLVRGPWDEFYADYLSRALAGAGFSSSSSSSSVPEPDKTRTAQAARDAINARKPRFLVYHPDKTGWTAEDHHVRFIVTLVADNRLHNLWYESQWKKSGLDIAKAAYEVLVFLKTATVYADPDPPSYSA
;
A
#
# COMPACT_ATOMS: atom_id res chain seq x y z
N MET A 1 19.35 39.09 -41.56
CA MET A 1 18.78 39.28 -40.21
C MET A 1 19.42 38.27 -39.27
N CYS A 2 20.54 38.65 -38.64
CA CYS A 2 21.36 37.76 -37.81
C CYS A 2 20.91 37.82 -36.36
N LEU A 3 20.41 36.72 -35.81
CA LEU A 3 20.04 36.60 -34.39
C LEU A 3 21.26 36.18 -33.56
N PRO A 4 21.60 36.87 -32.46
CA PRO A 4 22.74 36.51 -31.62
C PRO A 4 22.43 35.28 -30.76
N ARG A 5 23.40 34.36 -30.72
CA ARG A 5 23.37 33.09 -29.96
C ARG A 5 23.60 33.36 -28.46
N PRO A 6 22.86 32.74 -27.53
CA PRO A 6 23.14 32.85 -26.10
C PRO A 6 24.45 32.16 -25.72
N ARG A 7 25.30 32.92 -25.03
CA ARG A 7 26.65 32.58 -24.56
C ARG A 7 26.55 31.56 -23.41
N ARG A 8 27.15 30.38 -23.56
CA ARG A 8 27.28 29.37 -22.50
C ARG A 8 28.16 29.93 -21.37
N HIS A 9 27.61 30.04 -20.17
CA HIS A 9 28.40 30.25 -18.96
C HIS A 9 28.97 28.90 -18.50
N ARG A 10 30.29 28.79 -18.60
CA ARG A 10 31.13 27.73 -18.04
C ARG A 10 31.31 28.02 -16.56
N ALA A 11 30.83 27.13 -15.68
CA ALA A 11 31.16 27.21 -14.26
C ALA A 11 32.55 26.61 -14.04
N LEU A 12 33.36 27.37 -13.31
CA LEU A 12 34.71 27.04 -12.89
C LEU A 12 34.72 25.85 -11.93
N THR A 13 35.76 25.05 -12.09
CA THR A 13 36.29 24.10 -11.11
C THR A 13 36.54 24.78 -9.78
N ASP A 14 35.94 24.28 -8.71
CA ASP A 14 36.32 24.62 -7.35
C ASP A 14 37.00 23.39 -6.71
N THR A 15 38.27 23.57 -6.42
CA THR A 15 39.14 22.62 -5.73
C THR A 15 38.96 22.80 -4.23
N SER A 16 38.22 21.89 -3.58
CA SER A 16 38.24 21.76 -2.12
C SER A 16 38.94 20.45 -1.71
N SER A 17 40.21 20.62 -1.33
CA SER A 17 41.00 19.65 -0.59
C SER A 17 40.42 19.53 0.83
N ILE A 18 39.58 18.53 1.07
CA ILE A 18 39.20 18.13 2.43
C ILE A 18 39.95 16.86 2.80
N ARG A 19 40.90 17.08 3.70
CA ARG A 19 41.81 16.11 4.30
C ARG A 19 41.07 14.92 4.89
N ASN A 20 41.67 13.75 4.65
CA ASN A 20 41.56 12.54 5.44
C ASN A 20 41.51 12.85 6.95
N VAL A 21 40.38 12.55 7.57
CA VAL A 21 40.26 12.44 9.03
C VAL A 21 40.17 10.95 9.35
N PRO A 22 41.10 10.39 10.14
CA PRO A 22 41.01 8.99 10.54
C PRO A 22 39.81 8.81 11.46
N TYR A 23 38.96 7.84 11.12
CA TYR A 23 37.89 7.34 11.98
C TYR A 23 38.47 6.95 13.35
N GLN A 24 38.27 7.80 14.36
CA GLN A 24 38.41 7.39 15.75
C GLN A 24 37.24 6.47 16.09
N ARG A 25 37.58 5.19 16.24
CA ARG A 25 36.71 4.10 16.66
C ARG A 25 36.27 4.39 18.11
N LEU A 26 35.07 4.95 18.29
CA LEU A 26 34.46 5.07 19.61
C LEU A 26 34.28 3.65 20.19
N ALA A 27 34.81 3.47 21.40
CA ALA A 27 34.82 2.22 22.13
C ALA A 27 33.41 1.68 22.33
N SER A 28 33.29 0.35 22.21
CA SER A 28 32.06 -0.40 22.46
C SER A 28 31.50 -0.12 23.86
N PRO A 29 30.16 -0.09 24.02
CA PRO A 29 29.56 0.00 25.34
C PRO A 29 29.90 -1.25 26.19
N PRO A 30 30.04 -1.11 27.52
CA PRO A 30 30.37 -2.22 28.40
C PRO A 30 29.25 -3.28 28.45
N PRO A 31 29.58 -4.56 28.71
CA PRO A 31 28.60 -5.62 28.86
C PRO A 31 27.69 -5.35 30.08
N ALA A 32 26.38 -5.40 29.85
CA ALA A 32 25.40 -5.31 30.93
C ALA A 32 25.51 -6.51 31.90
N PRO A 33 25.32 -6.30 33.22
CA PRO A 33 25.35 -7.36 34.20
C PRO A 33 24.18 -8.34 34.01
N ARG A 34 24.53 -9.62 33.91
CA ARG A 34 23.64 -10.79 33.82
C ARG A 34 22.84 -10.92 35.13
N MET A 35 21.57 -10.53 35.12
CA MET A 35 20.66 -10.82 36.24
C MET A 35 20.40 -12.33 36.30
N ALA A 36 20.72 -12.93 37.44
CA ALA A 36 20.42 -14.33 37.74
C ALA A 36 18.90 -14.56 37.82
N PRO A 37 18.41 -15.77 37.47
CA PRO A 37 17.00 -16.11 37.63
C PRO A 37 16.64 -16.20 39.11
N ARG A 38 15.52 -15.55 39.47
CA ARG A 38 14.92 -15.60 40.81
C ARG A 38 14.31 -17.00 41.04
N PRO A 39 14.52 -17.63 42.20
CA PRO A 39 14.00 -18.96 42.50
C PRO A 39 12.48 -18.99 42.68
N THR A 40 11.92 -20.08 42.19
CA THR A 40 10.53 -20.53 42.17
C THR A 40 9.94 -20.74 43.57
N PRO A 41 8.67 -20.33 43.82
CA PRO A 41 7.83 -21.00 44.80
C PRO A 41 6.97 -22.07 44.13
N ALA A 42 7.00 -23.27 44.72
CA ALA A 42 6.20 -24.42 44.33
C ALA A 42 4.69 -24.16 44.50
N ALA A 43 3.89 -24.62 43.54
CA ALA A 43 2.46 -24.82 43.70
C ALA A 43 2.02 -26.11 42.98
N VAL A 44 1.39 -26.97 43.79
CA VAL A 44 0.56 -28.17 43.58
C VAL A 44 0.00 -28.50 42.17
N PRO A 45 -0.19 -29.80 41.85
CA PRO A 45 -0.76 -30.25 40.59
C PRO A 45 -2.30 -30.21 40.63
N VAL A 46 -2.93 -29.61 39.62
CA VAL A 46 -4.36 -29.79 39.33
C VAL A 46 -4.52 -30.14 37.85
N ALA A 47 -5.32 -31.18 37.65
CA ALA A 47 -5.57 -31.87 36.40
C ALA A 47 -6.48 -31.10 35.44
N SER A 48 -6.47 -31.60 34.20
CA SER A 48 -7.54 -31.54 33.19
C SER A 48 -7.83 -30.20 32.53
N GLY A 49 -7.68 -30.22 31.20
CA GLY A 49 -8.26 -29.23 30.30
C GLY A 49 -7.44 -29.13 29.03
N ALA A 50 -7.74 -29.98 28.05
CA ALA A 50 -7.27 -29.81 26.68
C ALA A 50 -7.79 -28.47 26.16
N ALA A 51 -6.98 -27.42 26.28
CA ALA A 51 -7.25 -26.14 25.65
C ALA A 51 -6.93 -26.30 24.16
N VAL A 52 -7.99 -26.49 23.37
CA VAL A 52 -7.97 -26.27 21.93
C VAL A 52 -7.45 -24.85 21.70
N PRO A 53 -6.39 -24.63 20.90
CA PRO A 53 -5.98 -23.28 20.57
C PRO A 53 -7.04 -22.70 19.63
N PHE A 54 -7.93 -21.88 20.19
CA PHE A 54 -8.78 -21.01 19.39
C PHE A 54 -7.87 -20.08 18.56
N PRO A 55 -7.97 -20.05 17.22
CA PRO A 55 -7.25 -19.07 16.43
C PRO A 55 -7.85 -17.69 16.75
N HIS A 56 -7.11 -16.89 17.51
CA HIS A 56 -7.50 -15.52 17.78
C HIS A 56 -7.66 -14.74 16.47
N ALA A 57 -8.83 -14.12 16.31
CA ALA A 57 -9.14 -13.14 15.27
C ALA A 57 -8.06 -12.04 15.24
N THR A 58 -7.10 -12.20 14.34
CA THR A 58 -6.02 -11.25 14.06
C THR A 58 -6.45 -10.19 13.04
N THR A 59 -7.64 -10.35 12.45
CA THR A 59 -8.17 -9.56 11.34
C THR A 59 -8.45 -8.09 11.66
N PRO A 60 -9.07 -7.68 12.79
CA PRO A 60 -9.40 -6.26 12.99
C PRO A 60 -8.14 -5.42 13.27
N ARG A 61 -7.10 -6.01 13.85
CA ARG A 61 -5.84 -5.30 14.17
C ARG A 61 -5.04 -4.95 12.92
N VAL A 62 -5.01 -5.83 11.92
CA VAL A 62 -4.28 -5.59 10.66
C VAL A 62 -4.96 -4.49 9.84
N ALA A 63 -6.30 -4.47 9.80
CA ALA A 63 -7.06 -3.42 9.13
C ALA A 63 -6.81 -2.02 9.76
N SER A 64 -6.84 -1.91 11.10
CA SER A 64 -6.55 -0.63 11.78
C SER A 64 -5.10 -0.16 11.60
N GLN A 65 -4.13 -1.08 11.50
CA GLN A 65 -2.74 -0.72 11.22
C GLN A 65 -2.56 -0.21 9.79
N HIS A 66 -3.24 -0.83 8.82
CA HIS A 66 -3.18 -0.41 7.42
C HIS A 66 -3.88 0.93 7.20
N GLU A 67 -5.00 1.16 7.86
CA GLU A 67 -5.68 2.46 7.89
C GLU A 67 -4.76 3.57 8.40
N ARG A 68 -4.06 3.34 9.53
CA ARG A 68 -3.10 4.31 10.05
C ARG A 68 -1.99 4.62 9.05
N LEU A 69 -1.44 3.60 8.38
CA LEU A 69 -0.45 3.79 7.32
C LEU A 69 -1.00 4.65 6.17
N LEU A 70 -2.25 4.41 5.75
CA LEU A 70 -2.88 5.20 4.68
C LEU A 70 -3.09 6.66 5.09
N LEU A 71 -3.47 6.92 6.34
CA LEU A 71 -3.56 8.29 6.88
C LEU A 71 -2.20 9.00 6.94
N GLU A 72 -1.09 8.27 7.07
CA GLU A 72 0.27 8.83 7.00
C GLU A 72 0.72 9.12 5.55
N LEU A 73 0.19 8.39 4.58
CA LEU A 73 0.56 8.50 3.16
C LEU A 73 -0.31 9.48 2.37
N LEU A 74 -1.57 9.67 2.77
CA LEU A 74 -2.58 10.45 2.06
C LEU A 74 -2.80 11.80 2.77
N PRO A 75 -3.22 12.86 2.05
CA PRO A 75 -3.33 14.20 2.61
C PRO A 75 -4.64 14.41 3.41
N PHE A 76 -5.02 13.45 4.25
CA PHE A 76 -6.21 13.53 5.11
C PHE A 76 -5.82 13.94 6.52
N LYS A 77 -6.66 14.75 7.17
CA LYS A 77 -6.38 15.23 8.54
C LYS A 77 -6.86 14.26 9.61
N ASP A 78 -7.94 13.54 9.33
CA ASP A 78 -8.55 12.58 10.22
C ASP A 78 -9.13 11.38 9.47
N ALA A 79 -9.50 10.36 10.24
CA ALA A 79 -10.11 9.14 9.71
C ALA A 79 -11.50 9.41 9.09
N VAL A 80 -12.23 10.43 9.57
CA VAL A 80 -13.59 10.71 9.10
C VAL A 80 -13.56 11.19 7.64
N GLU A 81 -12.67 12.13 7.33
CA GLU A 81 -12.42 12.60 5.96
C GLU A 81 -11.97 11.44 5.04
N PHE A 82 -11.08 10.58 5.54
CA PHE A 82 -10.59 9.42 4.80
C PHE A 82 -11.71 8.40 4.49
N HIS A 83 -12.54 8.04 5.47
CA HIS A 83 -13.66 7.11 5.27
C HIS A 83 -14.75 7.71 4.36
N ALA A 84 -15.01 9.02 4.47
CA ALA A 84 -15.90 9.73 3.56
C ALA A 84 -15.36 9.69 2.12
N TRP A 85 -14.04 9.88 1.94
CA TRP A 85 -13.38 9.75 0.64
C TRP A 85 -13.42 8.32 0.10
N LEU A 86 -13.14 7.30 0.92
CA LEU A 86 -13.26 5.88 0.54
C LEU A 86 -14.67 5.50 0.07
N SER A 87 -15.69 6.12 0.68
CA SER A 87 -17.10 5.91 0.34
C SER A 87 -17.55 6.73 -0.87
N SER A 88 -16.73 7.67 -1.34
CA SER A 88 -17.05 8.54 -2.48
C SER A 88 -16.95 7.79 -3.81
N SER A 89 -17.58 8.34 -4.85
CA SER A 89 -17.49 7.81 -6.22
C SER A 89 -16.06 7.80 -6.78
N LEU A 90 -15.18 8.66 -6.26
CA LEU A 90 -13.76 8.73 -6.68
C LEU A 90 -12.99 7.46 -6.37
N VAL A 91 -13.38 6.74 -5.31
CA VAL A 91 -12.77 5.47 -4.91
C VAL A 91 -13.67 4.30 -5.29
N ARG A 92 -14.97 4.41 -5.01
CA ARG A 92 -15.95 3.35 -5.27
C ARG A 92 -16.07 3.02 -6.75
N GLY A 93 -16.07 4.00 -7.66
CA GLY A 93 -16.15 3.75 -9.09
C GLY A 93 -15.00 2.87 -9.61
N PRO A 94 -13.73 3.28 -9.45
CA PRO A 94 -12.58 2.46 -9.81
C PRO A 94 -12.52 1.11 -9.08
N TRP A 95 -12.94 1.07 -7.82
CA TRP A 95 -13.01 -0.17 -7.04
C TRP A 95 -14.04 -1.16 -7.61
N ASP A 96 -15.25 -0.69 -7.90
CA ASP A 96 -16.33 -1.52 -8.44
C ASP A 96 -15.94 -2.04 -9.83
N GLU A 97 -15.29 -1.21 -10.67
CA GLU A 97 -14.69 -1.64 -11.96
C GLU A 97 -13.66 -2.76 -11.73
N PHE A 98 -12.70 -2.56 -10.82
CA PHE A 98 -11.67 -3.55 -10.50
C PHE A 98 -12.28 -4.86 -9.96
N TYR A 99 -13.28 -4.75 -9.09
CA TYR A 99 -13.95 -5.89 -8.50
C TYR A 99 -14.70 -6.70 -9.57
N ALA A 100 -15.49 -6.04 -10.40
CA ALA A 100 -16.28 -6.69 -11.43
C ALA A 100 -15.39 -7.37 -12.51
N ASP A 101 -14.37 -6.68 -12.98
CA ASP A 101 -13.60 -7.16 -14.13
C ASP A 101 -12.50 -8.15 -13.78
N TYR A 102 -11.95 -8.07 -12.57
CA TYR A 102 -10.80 -8.86 -12.15
C TYR A 102 -11.08 -9.70 -10.90
N LEU A 103 -11.40 -9.07 -9.77
CA LEU A 103 -11.41 -9.78 -8.48
C LEU A 103 -12.53 -10.83 -8.41
N SER A 104 -13.74 -10.51 -8.86
CA SER A 104 -14.88 -11.44 -8.85
C SER A 104 -14.61 -12.69 -9.68
N ARG A 105 -13.98 -12.52 -10.85
CA ARG A 105 -13.58 -13.63 -11.73
C ARG A 105 -12.46 -14.46 -11.13
N ALA A 106 -11.48 -13.80 -10.50
CA ALA A 106 -10.38 -14.49 -9.83
C ALA A 106 -10.87 -15.31 -8.64
N LEU A 107 -11.83 -14.80 -7.86
CA LEU A 107 -12.47 -15.53 -6.76
C LEU A 107 -13.35 -16.68 -7.25
N ALA A 108 -14.13 -16.49 -8.32
CA ALA A 108 -14.96 -17.53 -8.91
C ALA A 108 -14.12 -18.68 -9.52
N GLY A 109 -12.98 -18.34 -10.15
CA GLY A 109 -12.03 -19.31 -10.70
C GLY A 109 -11.28 -20.12 -9.63
N ALA A 110 -11.27 -19.66 -8.37
CA ALA A 110 -10.65 -20.34 -7.24
C ALA A 110 -11.58 -21.36 -6.53
N GLY A 111 -12.70 -21.74 -7.14
CA GLY A 111 -13.77 -22.54 -6.53
C GLY A 111 -13.36 -23.83 -5.81
N PHE A 112 -14.01 -24.08 -4.67
CA PHE A 112 -14.29 -25.37 -4.01
C PHE A 112 -13.14 -26.27 -3.51
N SER A 113 -11.87 -25.89 -3.64
CA SER A 113 -10.82 -26.58 -2.87
C SER A 113 -10.74 -25.99 -1.46
N SER A 114 -11.67 -26.48 -0.63
CA SER A 114 -11.60 -26.41 0.83
C SER A 114 -10.18 -26.73 1.30
N SER A 115 -9.66 -25.91 2.24
CA SER A 115 -8.47 -26.14 3.07
C SER A 115 -7.09 -25.68 2.56
N SER A 116 -6.96 -24.45 2.05
CA SER A 116 -5.69 -23.71 2.25
C SER A 116 -5.82 -22.24 1.84
N SER A 117 -5.72 -21.35 2.83
CA SER A 117 -5.22 -19.96 2.76
C SER A 117 -5.59 -19.12 1.53
N SER A 118 -6.34 -18.04 1.79
CA SER A 118 -6.69 -16.86 0.97
C SER A 118 -5.60 -16.24 0.08
N SER A 119 -4.91 -17.02 -0.77
CA SER A 119 -3.62 -16.66 -1.37
C SER A 119 -3.38 -17.24 -2.77
N SER A 120 -4.42 -17.56 -3.57
CA SER A 120 -4.18 -18.19 -4.88
C SER A 120 -3.87 -17.20 -6.01
N VAL A 121 -4.05 -15.89 -5.81
CA VAL A 121 -3.80 -14.88 -6.84
C VAL A 121 -2.54 -14.09 -6.48
N PRO A 122 -1.41 -14.31 -7.18
CA PRO A 122 -0.18 -13.57 -6.94
C PRO A 122 -0.43 -12.08 -7.06
N GLU A 123 -0.12 -11.34 -5.99
CA GLU A 123 -0.25 -9.90 -6.02
C GLU A 123 0.88 -9.30 -6.87
N PRO A 124 0.58 -8.40 -7.82
CA PRO A 124 1.61 -7.75 -8.62
C PRO A 124 2.63 -7.01 -7.74
N ASP A 125 3.87 -6.88 -8.21
CA ASP A 125 4.87 -6.11 -7.47
C ASP A 125 4.43 -4.65 -7.35
N LYS A 126 4.33 -4.15 -6.10
CA LYS A 126 3.89 -2.78 -5.79
C LYS A 126 4.71 -1.74 -6.53
N THR A 127 6.04 -1.88 -6.56
CA THR A 127 6.92 -0.86 -7.14
C THR A 127 6.81 -0.80 -8.65
N ARG A 128 6.75 -1.96 -9.30
CA ARG A 128 6.55 -2.11 -10.75
C ARG A 128 5.19 -1.58 -11.16
N THR A 129 4.14 -1.95 -10.44
CA THR A 129 2.75 -1.54 -10.73
C THR A 129 2.58 -0.02 -10.56
N ALA A 130 3.09 0.54 -9.46
CA ALA A 130 3.03 1.99 -9.22
C ALA A 130 3.83 2.78 -10.28
N GLN A 131 5.00 2.28 -10.69
CA GLN A 131 5.80 2.89 -11.75
C GLN A 131 5.07 2.82 -13.10
N ALA A 132 4.48 1.68 -13.46
CA ALA A 132 3.70 1.53 -14.68
C ALA A 132 2.48 2.48 -14.72
N ALA A 133 1.79 2.66 -13.59
CA ALA A 133 0.68 3.60 -13.47
C ALA A 133 1.13 5.05 -13.61
N ARG A 134 2.23 5.44 -12.94
CA ARG A 134 2.82 6.77 -13.11
C ARG A 134 3.19 7.06 -14.55
N ASP A 135 3.83 6.10 -15.23
CA ASP A 135 4.21 6.24 -16.63
C ASP A 135 2.98 6.30 -17.55
N ALA A 136 1.92 5.53 -17.25
CA ALA A 136 0.67 5.60 -17.99
C ALA A 136 -0.01 6.97 -17.88
N ILE A 137 -0.05 7.56 -16.67
CA ILE A 137 -0.59 8.91 -16.44
C ILE A 137 0.25 9.95 -17.21
N ASN A 138 1.57 9.91 -17.07
CA ASN A 138 2.47 10.89 -17.68
C ASN A 138 2.46 10.82 -19.21
N ALA A 139 2.45 9.61 -19.78
CA ALA A 139 2.36 9.39 -21.21
C ALA A 139 0.92 9.49 -21.76
N ARG A 140 -0.07 9.76 -20.90
CA ARG A 140 -1.49 9.79 -21.23
C ARG A 140 -1.96 8.55 -22.02
N LYS A 141 -1.55 7.35 -21.58
CA LYS A 141 -1.84 6.09 -22.28
C LYS A 141 -3.36 5.83 -22.35
N PRO A 142 -3.99 5.84 -23.54
CA PRO A 142 -5.44 5.67 -23.66
C PRO A 142 -5.95 4.34 -23.09
N ARG A 143 -5.13 3.28 -23.18
CA ARG A 143 -5.41 1.95 -22.61
C ARG A 143 -5.89 2.00 -21.17
N PHE A 144 -5.41 2.96 -20.37
CA PHE A 144 -5.76 3.06 -18.95
C PHE A 144 -6.54 4.32 -18.58
N LEU A 145 -6.78 5.25 -19.52
CA LEU A 145 -7.44 6.54 -19.23
C LEU A 145 -8.83 6.69 -19.85
N VAL A 146 -9.16 5.92 -20.89
CA VAL A 146 -10.49 6.00 -21.50
C VAL A 146 -11.54 5.44 -20.53
N TYR A 147 -12.75 5.98 -20.53
CA TYR A 147 -13.84 5.55 -19.63
C TYR A 147 -14.17 4.06 -19.77
N HIS A 148 -14.23 3.54 -21.01
CA HIS A 148 -14.39 2.12 -21.31
C HIS A 148 -13.25 1.64 -22.22
N PRO A 149 -12.09 1.28 -21.64
CA PRO A 149 -11.00 0.76 -22.44
C PRO A 149 -11.33 -0.68 -22.89
N ASP A 150 -10.78 -1.09 -24.03
CA ASP A 150 -10.77 -2.49 -24.41
C ASP A 150 -9.85 -3.28 -23.44
N LYS A 151 -10.47 -4.23 -22.72
CA LYS A 151 -9.82 -5.07 -21.70
C LYS A 151 -9.37 -6.43 -22.24
N THR A 152 -9.46 -6.63 -23.55
CA THR A 152 -9.02 -7.86 -24.20
C THR A 152 -7.52 -8.09 -23.95
N GLY A 153 -7.17 -9.25 -23.38
CA GLY A 153 -5.79 -9.62 -23.07
C GLY A 153 -5.17 -8.84 -21.90
N TRP A 154 -5.97 -8.22 -21.03
CA TRP A 154 -5.45 -7.60 -19.81
C TRP A 154 -4.95 -8.65 -18.82
N THR A 155 -3.82 -8.34 -18.19
CA THR A 155 -3.23 -9.11 -17.11
C THR A 155 -3.73 -8.59 -15.75
N ALA A 156 -3.45 -9.35 -14.68
CA ALA A 156 -3.68 -8.89 -13.31
C ALA A 156 -3.06 -7.51 -13.04
N GLU A 157 -1.83 -7.28 -13.50
CA GLU A 157 -1.14 -6.00 -13.35
C GLU A 157 -1.83 -4.88 -14.12
N ASP A 158 -2.35 -5.13 -15.33
CA ASP A 158 -3.11 -4.12 -16.09
C ASP A 158 -4.33 -3.61 -15.29
N HIS A 159 -5.05 -4.51 -14.60
CA HIS A 159 -6.19 -4.12 -13.78
C HIS A 159 -5.76 -3.28 -12.55
N HIS A 160 -4.64 -3.62 -11.92
CA HIS A 160 -4.11 -2.82 -10.80
C HIS A 160 -3.63 -1.44 -11.28
N VAL A 161 -2.93 -1.40 -12.42
CA VAL A 161 -2.51 -0.16 -13.07
C VAL A 161 -3.74 0.69 -13.40
N ARG A 162 -4.79 0.11 -13.98
CA ARG A 162 -6.05 0.80 -14.29
C ARG A 162 -6.65 1.44 -13.04
N PHE A 163 -6.78 0.70 -11.95
CA PHE A 163 -7.31 1.23 -10.69
C PHE A 163 -6.52 2.46 -10.24
N ILE A 164 -5.19 2.36 -10.18
CA ILE A 164 -4.31 3.45 -9.74
C ILE A 164 -4.40 4.66 -10.69
N VAL A 165 -4.40 4.41 -12.00
CA VAL A 165 -4.47 5.46 -13.02
C VAL A 165 -5.77 6.26 -12.87
N THR A 166 -6.92 5.59 -12.80
CA THR A 166 -8.22 6.25 -12.66
C THR A 166 -8.31 6.98 -11.33
N LEU A 167 -7.95 6.32 -10.22
CA LEU A 167 -7.98 6.91 -8.89
C LEU A 167 -7.16 8.19 -8.83
N VAL A 168 -5.91 8.16 -9.32
CA VAL A 168 -5.02 9.32 -9.28
C VAL A 168 -5.46 10.42 -10.24
N ALA A 169 -5.90 10.07 -11.45
CA ALA A 169 -6.35 11.04 -12.45
C ALA A 169 -7.56 11.82 -11.93
N ASP A 170 -8.58 11.13 -11.40
CA ASP A 170 -9.81 11.76 -10.93
C ASP A 170 -9.54 12.59 -9.67
N ASN A 171 -8.78 12.07 -8.71
CA ASN A 171 -8.46 12.81 -7.49
C ASN A 171 -7.60 14.05 -7.73
N ARG A 172 -6.82 14.09 -8.81
CA ARG A 172 -6.12 15.32 -9.25
C ARG A 172 -7.08 16.37 -9.79
N LEU A 173 -8.16 15.97 -10.45
CA LEU A 173 -9.22 16.90 -10.89
C LEU A 173 -10.00 17.47 -9.71
N HIS A 174 -10.11 16.71 -8.62
CA HIS A 174 -10.77 17.11 -7.37
C HIS A 174 -9.84 17.78 -6.34
N ASN A 175 -8.62 18.16 -6.73
CA ASN A 175 -7.63 18.85 -5.90
C ASN A 175 -7.14 18.08 -4.65
N LEU A 176 -7.29 16.76 -4.60
CA LEU A 176 -6.65 15.96 -3.55
C LEU A 176 -5.11 15.99 -3.70
N TRP A 177 -4.64 15.91 -4.95
CA TRP A 177 -3.23 16.10 -5.30
C TRP A 177 -3.08 17.18 -6.34
N TYR A 178 -2.31 18.21 -6.02
CA TYR A 178 -2.00 19.27 -6.97
C TYR A 178 -1.00 18.82 -8.03
N GLU A 179 -1.03 19.45 -9.20
CA GLU A 179 -0.09 19.19 -10.30
C GLU A 179 1.39 19.28 -9.88
N SER A 180 1.71 20.24 -9.02
CA SER A 180 3.06 20.45 -8.50
C SER A 180 3.51 19.32 -7.57
N GLN A 181 2.59 18.74 -6.80
CA GLN A 181 2.85 17.58 -5.96
C GLN A 181 3.04 16.34 -6.83
N TRP A 182 2.15 16.10 -7.80
CA TRP A 182 2.29 14.98 -8.75
C TRP A 182 3.66 14.97 -9.45
N LYS A 183 4.14 16.14 -9.89
CA LYS A 183 5.47 16.26 -10.53
C LYS A 183 6.62 15.91 -9.60
N LYS A 184 6.50 16.17 -8.29
CA LYS A 184 7.56 15.93 -7.29
C LYS A 184 7.52 14.51 -6.73
N SER A 185 6.34 14.02 -6.38
CA SER A 185 6.13 12.79 -5.62
C SER A 185 5.15 11.81 -6.28
N GLY A 186 4.96 11.89 -7.60
CA GLY A 186 3.97 11.07 -8.30
C GLY A 186 4.14 9.56 -8.14
N LEU A 187 5.38 9.07 -7.95
CA LEU A 187 5.60 7.65 -7.67
C LEU A 187 5.11 7.26 -6.27
N ASP A 188 5.31 8.11 -5.27
CA ASP A 188 4.86 7.84 -3.90
C ASP A 188 3.33 7.93 -3.81
N ILE A 189 2.73 8.87 -4.55
CA ILE A 189 1.27 8.94 -4.73
C ILE A 189 0.73 7.65 -5.36
N ALA A 190 1.37 7.16 -6.43
CA ALA A 190 0.96 5.91 -7.07
C ALA A 190 1.12 4.68 -6.14
N LYS A 191 2.17 4.66 -5.30
CA LYS A 191 2.35 3.64 -4.26
C LYS A 191 1.30 3.74 -3.16
N ALA A 192 0.88 4.93 -2.76
CA ALA A 192 -0.19 5.12 -1.80
C ALA A 192 -1.55 4.66 -2.38
N ALA A 193 -1.83 4.98 -3.63
CA ALA A 193 -3.00 4.48 -4.36
C ALA A 193 -3.02 2.94 -4.46
N TYR A 194 -1.85 2.31 -4.66
CA TYR A 194 -1.72 0.86 -4.59
C TYR A 194 -2.12 0.32 -3.19
N GLU A 195 -1.66 0.95 -2.12
CA GLU A 195 -2.04 0.54 -0.75
C GLU A 195 -3.53 0.68 -0.48
N VAL A 196 -4.18 1.70 -1.05
CA VAL A 196 -5.65 1.85 -0.99
C VAL A 196 -6.34 0.65 -1.65
N LEU A 197 -5.84 0.18 -2.79
CA LEU A 197 -6.38 -1.01 -3.45
C LEU A 197 -6.26 -2.25 -2.55
N VAL A 198 -5.09 -2.45 -1.94
CA VAL A 198 -4.86 -3.57 -1.02
C VAL A 198 -5.78 -3.50 0.20
N PHE A 199 -5.95 -2.30 0.78
CA PHE A 199 -6.86 -2.07 1.89
C PHE A 199 -8.31 -2.41 1.53
N LEU A 200 -8.78 -2.02 0.33
CA LEU A 200 -10.13 -2.34 -0.13
C LEU A 200 -10.33 -3.85 -0.35
N LYS A 201 -9.31 -4.54 -0.88
CA LYS A 201 -9.32 -6.00 -1.03
C LYS A 201 -9.47 -6.70 0.32
N THR A 202 -8.66 -6.32 1.30
CA THR A 202 -8.72 -6.93 2.63
C THR A 202 -10.06 -6.63 3.31
N ALA A 203 -10.52 -5.38 3.28
CA ALA A 203 -11.83 -5.00 3.83
C ALA A 203 -13.00 -5.80 3.23
N THR A 204 -12.93 -6.12 1.94
CA THR A 204 -13.99 -6.87 1.23
C THR A 204 -13.94 -8.37 1.52
N VAL A 205 -12.76 -8.97 1.60
CA VAL A 205 -12.59 -10.42 1.88
C VAL A 205 -12.96 -10.77 3.32
N TYR A 206 -12.86 -9.82 4.25
CA TYR A 206 -13.11 -10.04 5.69
C TYR A 206 -14.42 -9.44 6.21
N ALA A 207 -15.33 -9.02 5.33
CA ALA A 207 -16.70 -8.71 5.74
C ALA A 207 -17.40 -10.02 6.12
N ASP A 208 -17.23 -10.44 7.37
CA ASP A 208 -17.89 -11.62 7.95
C ASP A 208 -19.41 -11.40 7.94
N PRO A 209 -20.18 -12.20 7.17
CA PRO A 209 -21.63 -12.07 7.13
C PRO A 209 -22.32 -12.60 8.40
N ASP A 210 -21.61 -13.29 9.31
CA ASP A 210 -22.22 -13.93 10.48
C ASP A 210 -21.33 -13.74 11.74
N PRO A 211 -21.38 -12.55 12.39
CA PRO A 211 -20.59 -12.32 13.59
C PRO A 211 -20.98 -13.33 14.69
N PRO A 212 -20.04 -13.83 15.51
CA PRO A 212 -20.34 -14.81 16.54
C PRO A 212 -21.48 -14.32 17.44
N SER A 213 -22.65 -14.95 17.32
CA SER A 213 -23.79 -14.71 18.18
C SER A 213 -23.52 -15.33 19.54
N TYR A 214 -23.24 -14.48 20.53
CA TYR A 214 -23.29 -14.87 21.93
C TYR A 214 -24.75 -14.90 22.36
N SER A 215 -25.47 -15.95 21.96
CA SER A 215 -26.74 -16.29 22.59
C SER A 215 -26.44 -16.89 23.96
N ALA A 216 -26.75 -16.14 25.02
CA ALA A 216 -26.64 -16.56 26.42
C ALA A 216 -27.79 -17.51 26.81
#